data_AF-A0A0E0FZL4-F1
#
_entry.id   AF-A0A0E0FZL4-F1
#
_cell.length_a   1.000
_cell.length_b   1.000
_cell.length_c   1.000
_cell.angle_alpha   90.00
_cell.angle_beta   90.00
_cell.angle_gamma   90.00
#
_symmetry.space_group_name_H-M   'P 1'
#
loop_
_entity.id
_entity.type
_entity.pdbx_description
1 polymer ?
#
loop_
_entity_poly.entity_id
_entity_poly.type
_entity_poly.pdbx_seq_one_letter_code
_entity_poly.pdbx_strand_id
1 'polypeptide(L)'
;MDAGSEEAKQEQHRVLAHKLFLLSHPDLNDLAKVALRSDALDAVKSDGMALLFESLAVNGVLEPDDALLVEMRVRIDEEVPQAIVVRA
;
A
#
# COMPACT_ATOMS: atom_id res chain seq x y z
N MET A 1 -3.46 17.45 -20.83
CA MET A 1 -2.34 16.54 -21.09
C MET A 1 -1.85 16.07 -19.73
N ASP A 2 -2.22 14.86 -19.32
CA ASP A 2 -1.97 14.31 -17.98
C ASP A 2 -1.26 12.94 -18.02
N ALA A 3 -0.93 12.46 -19.22
CA ALA A 3 -0.30 11.15 -19.40
C ALA A 3 1.02 11.01 -18.61
N GLY A 4 1.79 12.09 -18.46
CA GLY A 4 3.04 12.07 -17.69
C GLY A 4 2.85 11.93 -16.17
N SER A 5 1.66 12.28 -15.63
CA SER A 5 1.35 12.12 -14.20
C SER A 5 1.02 10.66 -13.88
N GLU A 6 0.19 10.03 -14.71
CA GLU A 6 -0.18 8.63 -14.58
C GLU A 6 1.01 7.70 -14.83
N GLU A 7 1.87 7.99 -15.81
CA GLU A 7 3.11 7.21 -16.03
C GLU A 7 4.04 7.26 -14.82
N ALA A 8 4.19 8.43 -14.19
CA ALA A 8 5.00 8.59 -12.99
C ALA A 8 4.42 7.80 -11.80
N LYS A 9 3.09 7.82 -11.63
CA LYS A 9 2.39 7.04 -10.61
C LYS A 9 2.56 5.53 -10.82
N GLN A 10 2.42 5.07 -12.06
CA GLN A 10 2.64 3.67 -12.41
C GLN A 10 4.08 3.23 -12.15
N GLU A 11 5.07 4.09 -12.41
CA GLU A 11 6.47 3.80 -12.08
C GLU A 11 6.68 3.68 -10.57
N GLN A 12 6.08 4.56 -9.77
CA GLN A 12 6.12 4.46 -8.29
C GLN A 12 5.54 3.13 -7.79
N HIS A 13 4.43 2.65 -8.39
CA HIS A 13 3.85 1.36 -8.04
C HIS A 13 4.73 0.17 -8.43
N ARG A 14 5.45 0.27 -9.55
CA ARG A 14 6.44 -0.75 -9.96
C ARG A 14 7.60 -0.81 -8.98
N VAL A 15 8.10 0.36 -8.57
CA VAL A 15 9.14 0.47 -7.54
C VAL A 15 8.67 -0.16 -6.22
N LEU A 16 7.43 0.12 -5.79
CA LEU A 16 6.83 -0.51 -4.60
C LEU A 16 6.77 -2.03 -4.74
N ALA A 17 6.27 -2.55 -5.85
CA ALA A 17 6.18 -4.00 -6.08
C ALA A 17 7.56 -4.68 -6.03
N HIS A 18 8.59 -4.03 -6.59
CA HIS A 18 9.96 -4.54 -6.51
C HIS A 18 10.48 -4.56 -5.06
N LYS A 19 10.21 -3.52 -4.26
CA LYS A 19 10.58 -3.49 -2.83
C LYS A 19 9.90 -4.60 -2.04
N LEU A 20 8.61 -4.84 -2.27
CA LEU A 20 7.86 -5.94 -1.65
C LEU A 20 8.41 -7.32 -2.05
N PHE A 21 8.79 -7.48 -3.32
CA PHE A 21 9.46 -8.68 -3.79
C PHE A 21 10.79 -8.90 -3.05
N LEU A 22 11.61 -7.86 -2.90
CA LEU A 22 12.85 -7.96 -2.13
C LEU A 22 12.59 -8.38 -0.68
N LEU A 23 11.58 -7.82 0.00
CA LEU A 23 11.22 -8.19 1.37
C LEU A 23 10.82 -9.66 1.56
N SER A 24 10.43 -10.36 0.48
CA SER A 24 10.15 -11.79 0.52
C SER A 24 11.42 -12.67 0.51
N HIS A 25 12.59 -12.10 0.18
CA HIS A 25 13.85 -12.83 0.17
C HIS A 25 14.44 -13.01 1.58
N PRO A 26 14.83 -14.25 1.96
CA PRO A 26 15.38 -14.55 3.28
C PRO A 26 16.75 -13.91 3.53
N ASP A 27 17.54 -13.72 2.47
CA ASP A 27 18.96 -13.31 2.54
C ASP A 27 19.18 -11.80 2.70
N LEU A 28 18.11 -11.02 2.83
CA LEU A 28 18.24 -9.59 3.13
C LEU A 28 18.67 -9.37 4.58
N ASN A 29 19.65 -8.49 4.76
CA ASN A 29 20.05 -8.06 6.10
C ASN A 29 18.95 -7.23 6.78
N ASP A 30 18.94 -7.22 8.11
CA ASP A 30 17.85 -6.61 8.89
C ASP A 30 17.76 -5.10 8.71
N LEU A 31 18.88 -4.40 8.55
CA LEU A 31 18.89 -2.96 8.30
C LEU A 31 18.21 -2.62 6.96
N ALA A 32 18.50 -3.38 5.91
CA ALA A 32 17.87 -3.24 4.60
C ALA A 32 16.38 -3.60 4.66
N LYS A 33 16.00 -4.63 5.43
CA LYS A 33 14.59 -4.97 5.67
C LYS A 33 13.84 -3.82 6.34
N VAL A 34 14.41 -3.20 7.38
CA VAL A 34 13.78 -2.05 8.06
C VAL A 34 13.58 -0.88 7.10
N ALA A 35 14.61 -0.53 6.32
CA ALA A 35 14.51 0.54 5.34
C ALA A 35 13.43 0.24 4.27
N LEU A 36 13.42 -0.97 3.72
CA LEU A 36 12.43 -1.39 2.72
C LEU A 36 11.00 -1.41 3.28
N ARG A 37 10.81 -1.80 4.53
CA ARG A 37 9.50 -1.76 5.21
C ARG A 37 9.01 -0.33 5.41
N SER A 38 9.89 0.58 5.82
CA SER A 38 9.57 2.01 5.94
C SER A 38 9.13 2.59 4.61
N ASP A 39 9.94 2.37 3.57
CA ASP A 39 9.64 2.84 2.21
C ASP A 39 8.31 2.28 1.67
N ALA A 40 8.04 0.99 1.92
CA ALA A 40 6.79 0.37 1.50
C ALA A 40 5.59 0.94 2.25
N LEU A 41 5.74 1.20 3.56
CA LEU A 41 4.71 1.81 4.37
C LEU A 41 4.37 3.23 3.87
N ASP A 42 5.38 4.04 3.55
CA ASP A 42 5.18 5.40 3.06
C ASP A 42 4.43 5.42 1.72
N ALA A 43 4.78 4.53 0.80
CA ALA A 43 4.08 4.40 -0.49
C ALA A 43 2.62 3.94 -0.31
N VAL A 44 2.39 2.92 0.52
CA VAL A 44 1.05 2.40 0.83
C VAL A 44 0.18 3.46 1.49
N LYS A 45 0.75 4.29 2.38
CA LYS A 45 0.08 5.43 3.02
C LYS A 45 -0.29 6.54 2.06
N SER A 46 0.67 6.96 1.24
CA SER A 46 0.50 8.01 0.23
C SER A 46 -0.71 7.70 -0.65
N ASP A 47 -0.80 6.47 -1.12
CA ASP A 47 -1.76 6.08 -2.15
C ASP A 47 -3.02 5.43 -1.58
N GLY A 48 -3.19 5.44 -0.26
CA GLY A 48 -4.41 4.96 0.40
C GLY A 48 -4.69 3.46 0.16
N MET A 49 -3.66 2.62 0.04
CA MET A 49 -3.80 1.21 -0.34
C MET A 49 -4.23 0.31 0.84
N ALA A 50 -5.42 0.54 1.40
CA ALA A 50 -5.90 -0.10 2.64
C ALA A 50 -5.82 -1.64 2.63
N LEU A 51 -6.28 -2.28 1.55
CA LEU A 51 -6.28 -3.75 1.45
C LEU A 51 -4.86 -4.33 1.38
N LEU A 52 -3.93 -3.61 0.74
CA LEU A 52 -2.53 -4.01 0.69
C LEU A 52 -1.88 -3.85 2.07
N PHE A 53 -2.15 -2.74 2.76
CA PHE A 53 -1.68 -2.53 4.13
C PHE A 53 -2.13 -3.67 5.07
N GLU A 54 -3.42 -4.00 5.05
CA GLU A 54 -4.00 -5.09 5.85
C GLU A 54 -3.31 -6.44 5.55
N SER A 55 -3.13 -6.78 4.27
CA SER A 55 -2.45 -8.01 3.88
C SER A 55 -0.99 -8.06 4.34
N LEU A 56 -0.26 -6.96 4.22
CA LEU A 56 1.14 -6.88 4.66
C LEU A 56 1.28 -6.97 6.18
N ALA A 57 0.33 -6.42 6.93
CA ALA A 57 0.28 -6.53 8.39
C ALA A 57 0.01 -7.98 8.84
N VAL A 58 -0.97 -8.65 8.23
CA VAL A 58 -1.29 -10.07 8.51
C VAL A 58 -0.10 -10.99 8.24
N ASN A 59 0.68 -10.69 7.20
CA ASN A 59 1.89 -11.45 6.84
C ASN A 59 3.14 -11.07 7.67
N GLY A 60 3.03 -10.15 8.64
CA GLY A 60 4.15 -9.71 9.49
C GLY A 60 5.23 -8.91 8.76
N VAL A 61 4.90 -8.36 7.58
CA VAL A 61 5.80 -7.48 6.81
C VAL A 61 5.76 -6.07 7.37
N LEU A 62 4.58 -5.58 7.71
CA LEU A 62 4.35 -4.28 8.35
C LEU A 62 3.73 -4.46 9.73
N GLU A 63 3.90 -3.47 10.59
CA GLU A 63 3.23 -3.45 11.88
C GLU A 63 1.74 -3.10 11.69
N PRO A 64 0.82 -3.76 12.41
CA PRO A 64 -0.60 -3.44 12.35
C PRO A 64 -0.87 -2.05 12.93
N ASP A 65 -1.73 -1.28 12.24
CA ASP A 65 -2.17 0.05 12.66
C ASP A 65 -3.64 0.23 12.26
N ASP A 66 -4.55 -0.06 13.20
CA ASP A 66 -6.00 0.01 12.96
C ASP A 66 -6.48 1.44 12.69
N ALA A 67 -5.85 2.44 13.33
CA ALA A 67 -6.21 3.84 13.14
C ALA A 67 -5.90 4.29 11.71
N LEU A 68 -4.70 3.93 11.23
CA LEU A 68 -4.31 4.17 9.85
C LEU A 68 -5.20 3.42 8.85
N LEU A 69 -5.53 2.17 9.13
CA LEU A 69 -6.39 1.37 8.24
C LEU A 69 -7.80 1.98 8.13
N VAL A 70 -8.36 2.47 9.24
CA VAL A 70 -9.64 3.19 9.25
C VAL A 70 -9.54 4.49 8.44
N GLU A 71 -8.46 5.26 8.62
CA GLU A 71 -8.22 6.48 7.85
C GLU A 71 -8.18 6.21 6.33
N MET A 72 -7.43 5.20 5.89
CA MET A 72 -7.38 4.82 4.48
C MET A 72 -8.75 4.38 3.95
N ARG A 73 -9.52 3.61 4.72
CA ARG A 73 -10.86 3.16 4.33
C ARG A 73 -11.84 4.32 4.18
N VAL A 74 -11.80 5.31 5.09
CA VAL A 74 -12.61 6.52 4.97
C VAL A 74 -12.29 7.28 3.69
N ARG A 75 -11.00 7.48 3.37
CA ARG A 75 -10.59 8.12 2.10
C ARG A 75 -11.11 7.35 0.87
N ILE A 76 -11.02 6.02 0.88
CA ILE A 76 -11.55 5.18 -0.20
C ILE A 76 -13.07 5.33 -0.32
N ASP A 77 -13.82 5.32 0.79
CA ASP A 77 -15.28 5.45 0.77
C ASP A 77 -15.75 6.84 0.29
N GLU A 78 -14.94 7.88 0.50
CA GLU A 78 -15.16 9.22 -0.05
C GLU A 78 -14.94 9.28 -1.57
N GLU A 79 -13.89 8.62 -2.08
CA GLU A 79 -13.54 8.59 -3.51
C GLU A 79 -14.41 7.63 -4.33
N VAL A 80 -14.70 6.46 -3.75
CA VAL A 80 -15.51 5.39 -4.33
C VAL A 80 -16.60 5.04 -3.32
N PRO A 81 -17.70 5.82 -3.28
CA PRO A 81 -18.83 5.47 -2.45
C PRO A 81 -19.28 4.06 -2.83
N GLN A 82 -19.32 3.16 -1.85
CA GLN A 82 -19.83 1.80 -2.02
C GLN A 82 -21.26 1.92 -2.58
N ALA A 83 -21.41 1.82 -3.90
CA ALA A 83 -22.71 1.89 -4.54
C ALA A 83 -23.53 0.74 -3.97
N ILE A 84 -24.56 1.09 -3.19
CA ILE A 84 -25.48 0.15 -2.59
C ILE A 84 -25.96 -0.76 -3.72
N VAL A 85 -25.54 -2.02 -3.70
CA VAL A 85 -26.14 -3.06 -4.53
C VAL A 85 -27.54 -3.28 -3.94
N VAL A 86 -28.48 -2.42 -4.33
CA VAL A 86 -29.91 -2.68 -4.21
C VAL A 86 -30.20 -3.75 -5.26
N ARG A 87 -30.08 -5.02 -4.85
CA ARG A 87 -30.70 -6.11 -5.61
C ARG A 87 -32.20 -6.05 -5.32
N ALA A 88 -32.97 -5.90 -6.40
CA ALA A 88 -34.42 -5.95 -6.48
C ALA A 88 -34.99 -7.30 -6.03
#